data_AF-A0A5R9DS09-F1
#
_entry.id   AF-A0A5R9DS09-F1
#
_cell.length_a   1.000
_cell.length_b   1.000
_cell.length_c   1.000
_cell.angle_alpha   90.00
_cell.angle_beta   90.00
_cell.angle_gamma   90.00
#
_symmetry.space_group_name_H-M   'P 1'
#
loop_
_entity.id
_entity.type
_entity.pdbx_description
1 polymer ?
#
loop_
_entity_poly.entity_id
_entity_poly.type
_entity_poly.pdbx_seq_one_letter_code
_entity_poly.pdbx_strand_id
1 'polypeptide(L)'
;MSNTTLHLTYLSAAWSARQQASALQLLITRARQDPYLALALAHIDTTEMKGVLDAAGMGAALAEAEAERDLNAALAERCRRREAVQAEPGTPCVCRHSPATHARRLTAQGKLPCRHDGCGCTDLSFV
;
A
#
# COMPACT_ATOMS: atom_id res chain seq x y z
N MET A 1 -15.42 -12.84 7.94
CA MET A 1 -15.52 -12.04 6.70
C MET A 1 -15.13 -12.92 5.52
N SER A 2 -15.81 -12.81 4.38
CA SER A 2 -15.44 -13.57 3.16
C SER A 2 -14.23 -12.95 2.45
N ASN A 3 -13.59 -13.71 1.55
CA ASN A 3 -12.49 -13.19 0.71
C ASN A 3 -12.95 -11.98 -0.12
N THR A 4 -14.18 -11.99 -0.63
CA THR A 4 -14.77 -10.88 -1.38
C THR A 4 -14.85 -9.61 -0.51
N THR A 5 -15.34 -9.73 0.73
CA THR A 5 -15.41 -8.58 1.64
C THR A 5 -14.00 -8.03 1.94
N LEU A 6 -13.04 -8.90 2.24
CA LEU A 6 -11.65 -8.48 2.49
C LEU A 6 -11.02 -7.82 1.26
N HIS A 7 -11.23 -8.39 0.07
CA HIS A 7 -10.75 -7.82 -1.19
C HIS A 7 -11.26 -6.37 -1.37
N LEU A 8 -12.57 -6.15 -1.21
CA LEU A 8 -13.17 -4.82 -1.31
C LEU A 8 -12.66 -3.85 -0.24
N THR A 9 -12.48 -4.32 1.00
CA THR A 9 -11.90 -3.52 2.09
C THR A 9 -10.48 -3.06 1.74
N TYR A 10 -9.62 -3.98 1.31
CA TYR A 10 -8.24 -3.64 0.95
C TYR A 10 -8.16 -2.77 -0.31
N LEU A 11 -9.03 -2.98 -1.31
CA LEU A 11 -9.12 -2.09 -2.47
C LEU A 11 -9.50 -0.67 -2.07
N SER A 12 -10.51 -0.53 -1.20
CA SER A 12 -10.94 0.78 -0.69
C SER A 12 -9.82 1.47 0.09
N ALA A 13 -9.14 0.74 0.98
CA ALA A 13 -7.99 1.25 1.73
C ALA A 13 -6.84 1.68 0.81
N ALA A 14 -6.50 0.88 -0.20
CA ALA A 14 -5.48 1.22 -1.19
C ALA A 14 -5.86 2.50 -1.97
N TRP A 15 -7.14 2.65 -2.33
CA TRP A 15 -7.63 3.85 -3.01
C TRP A 15 -7.54 5.08 -2.11
N SER A 16 -7.98 5.00 -0.86
CA SER A 16 -7.87 6.08 0.12
C SER A 16 -6.42 6.54 0.30
N ALA A 17 -5.50 5.60 0.53
CA ALA A 17 -4.08 5.89 0.68
C ALA A 17 -3.47 6.54 -0.59
N ARG A 18 -3.93 6.15 -1.79
CA ARG A 18 -3.54 6.80 -3.05
C ARG A 18 -4.02 8.25 -3.12
N GLN A 19 -5.25 8.53 -2.69
CA GLN A 19 -5.78 9.90 -2.68
C GLN A 19 -4.99 10.78 -1.72
N GLN A 20 -4.65 10.27 -0.52
CA GLN A 20 -3.81 10.96 0.44
C GLN A 20 -2.39 11.22 -0.10
N ALA A 21 -1.74 10.23 -0.70
CA ALA A 21 -0.43 10.39 -1.33
C ALA A 21 -0.47 11.46 -2.44
N SER A 22 -1.51 11.47 -3.26
CA SER A 22 -1.69 12.46 -4.33
C SER A 22 -1.86 13.88 -3.77
N ALA A 23 -2.64 14.04 -2.69
CA ALA A 23 -2.82 15.32 -2.00
C ALA A 23 -1.50 15.83 -1.38
N LEU A 24 -0.75 14.96 -0.70
CA LEU A 24 0.54 15.30 -0.12
C LEU A 24 1.57 15.70 -1.19
N GLN A 25 1.62 14.96 -2.30
CA GLN A 25 2.49 15.30 -3.43
C GLN A 25 2.15 16.68 -4.02
N LEU A 26 0.86 17.02 -4.13
CA LEU A 26 0.42 18.35 -4.57
C LEU A 26 0.86 19.43 -3.58
N LEU A 27 0.66 19.23 -2.27
CA LEU A 27 1.07 20.17 -1.23
C LEU A 27 2.58 20.41 -1.25
N ILE A 28 3.39 19.35 -1.32
CA ILE A 28 4.85 19.45 -1.43
C ILE A 28 5.25 20.25 -2.68
N THR A 29 4.60 19.99 -3.81
CA THR A 29 4.87 20.70 -5.07
C THR A 29 4.58 22.19 -4.93
N ARG A 30 3.45 22.55 -4.30
CA ARG A 30 3.07 23.95 -4.08
C ARG A 30 3.95 24.64 -3.06
N ALA A 31 4.29 23.98 -1.96
CA ALA A 31 5.19 24.51 -0.93
C ALA A 31 6.61 24.77 -1.46
N ARG A 32 7.07 24.02 -2.48
CA ARG A 32 8.33 24.31 -3.18
C ARG A 32 8.25 25.54 -4.09
N GLN A 33 7.08 25.81 -4.65
CA GLN A 33 6.85 26.95 -5.54
C GLN A 33 6.62 28.26 -4.75
N ASP A 34 6.04 28.16 -3.56
CA ASP A 34 5.78 29.28 -2.66
C ASP A 34 6.32 28.98 -1.25
N PRO A 35 7.49 29.53 -0.89
CA PRO A 35 8.08 29.34 0.45
C PRO A 35 7.19 29.86 1.59
N TYR A 36 6.35 30.86 1.35
CA TYR A 36 5.43 31.39 2.37
C TYR A 36 4.29 30.41 2.66
N LEU A 37 3.87 29.63 1.67
CA LEU A 37 2.91 28.54 1.87
C LEU A 37 3.49 27.45 2.77
N ALA A 38 4.76 27.08 2.61
CA ALA A 38 5.41 26.10 3.49
C ALA A 38 5.42 26.57 4.95
N LEU A 39 5.74 27.85 5.18
CA LEU A 39 5.70 28.47 6.51
C LEU A 39 4.27 28.50 7.07
N ALA A 40 3.28 28.90 6.27
CA ALA A 40 1.88 28.94 6.68
C ALA A 40 1.36 27.54 7.07
N LEU A 41 1.70 26.50 6.29
CA LEU A 41 1.35 25.11 6.59
C LEU A 41 2.00 24.62 7.87
N ALA A 42 3.26 24.98 8.13
CA ALA A 42 3.96 24.61 9.37
C ALA A 42 3.33 25.22 10.64
N HIS A 43 2.51 26.27 10.50
CA HIS A 43 1.77 26.87 11.61
C HIS A 43 0.37 26.30 11.81
N ILE A 44 -0.09 25.39 10.96
CA ILE A 44 -1.37 24.70 11.15
C ILE A 44 -1.15 23.60 12.20
N ASP A 45 -1.73 23.81 13.38
CA ASP A 45 -1.79 22.80 14.45
C ASP A 45 -2.75 21.68 14.06
N THR A 46 -2.20 20.59 13.52
CA THR A 46 -2.97 19.41 13.14
C THR A 46 -2.87 18.37 14.24
N THR A 47 -3.61 18.56 15.32
CA THR A 47 -3.71 17.63 16.46
C THR A 47 -4.13 16.19 16.08
N GLU A 48 -4.54 15.94 14.84
CA GLU A 48 -4.87 14.61 14.30
C GLU A 48 -3.81 14.01 13.34
N MET A 49 -2.94 14.82 12.73
CA MET A 49 -1.81 14.31 11.95
C MET A 49 -0.57 14.30 12.86
N LYS A 50 0.15 13.18 12.92
CA LYS A 50 1.32 13.03 13.80
C LYS A 50 2.49 13.91 13.33
N GLY A 51 2.45 15.22 13.60
CA GLY A 51 3.57 16.14 13.38
C GLY A 51 3.20 17.41 12.60
N VAL A 52 4.17 18.31 12.53
CA VAL A 52 4.08 19.59 11.82
C VAL A 52 4.00 19.34 10.30
N LEU A 53 3.15 20.09 9.59
CA LEU A 53 3.06 20.07 8.12
C LEU A 53 4.20 20.85 7.46
N ASP A 54 5.44 20.57 7.86
CA ASP A 54 6.63 21.05 7.15
C ASP A 54 7.00 20.13 5.98
N ALA A 55 8.02 20.52 5.21
CA ALA A 55 8.45 19.76 4.03
C ALA A 55 8.91 18.33 4.36
N ALA A 56 9.51 18.11 5.53
CA ALA A 56 9.98 16.79 5.94
C ALA A 56 8.82 15.92 6.44
N GLY A 57 7.93 16.48 7.25
CA GLY A 57 6.70 15.84 7.74
C GLY A 57 5.79 15.44 6.59
N MET A 58 5.57 16.33 5.61
CA MET A 58 4.83 15.99 4.39
C MET A 58 5.51 14.87 3.58
N GLY A 59 6.85 14.88 3.49
CA GLY A 59 7.61 13.84 2.82
C GLY A 59 7.50 12.47 3.50
N ALA A 60 7.56 12.43 4.83
CA ALA A 60 7.36 11.21 5.61
C ALA A 60 5.93 10.67 5.47
N ALA A 61 4.92 11.53 5.61
CA ALA A 61 3.52 11.17 5.43
C ALA A 61 3.24 10.64 4.01
N LEU A 62 3.91 11.19 2.99
CA LEU A 62 3.80 10.70 1.61
C LEU A 62 4.35 9.27 1.52
N ALA A 63 5.55 9.03 2.06
CA ALA A 63 6.15 7.69 2.05
C ALA A 63 5.29 6.65 2.79
N GLU A 64 4.68 7.04 3.91
CA GLU A 64 3.74 6.19 4.67
C GLU A 64 2.49 5.87 3.85
N ALA A 65 1.84 6.88 3.26
CA ALA A 65 0.65 6.69 2.43
C ALA A 65 0.93 5.82 1.20
N GLU A 66 2.10 5.97 0.57
CA GLU A 66 2.51 5.11 -0.54
C GLU A 66 2.78 3.66 -0.11
N ALA A 67 3.43 3.47 1.04
CA ALA A 67 3.65 2.13 1.60
C ALA A 67 2.33 1.44 1.97
N GLU A 68 1.39 2.18 2.55
CA GLU A 68 0.05 1.68 2.88
C GLU A 68 -0.76 1.33 1.63
N ARG A 69 -0.72 2.19 0.60
CA ARG A 69 -1.34 1.90 -0.70
C ARG A 69 -0.81 0.59 -1.28
N ASP A 70 0.52 0.44 -1.33
CA ASP A 70 1.17 -0.72 -1.96
C ASP A 70 0.86 -2.01 -1.20
N LEU A 71 0.88 -1.96 0.14
CA LEU A 71 0.50 -3.09 0.99
C LEU A 71 -0.95 -3.51 0.77
N ASN A 72 -1.88 -2.55 0.83
CA ASN A 72 -3.30 -2.83 0.65
C ASN A 72 -3.62 -3.34 -0.76
N ALA A 73 -2.96 -2.82 -1.80
CA ALA A 73 -3.09 -3.33 -3.15
C ALA A 73 -2.61 -4.79 -3.27
N ALA A 74 -1.48 -5.13 -2.65
CA ALA A 74 -0.98 -6.50 -2.62
C ALA A 74 -1.92 -7.44 -1.82
N LEU A 75 -2.50 -6.98 -0.71
CA LEU A 75 -3.48 -7.75 0.08
C LEU A 75 -4.79 -7.98 -0.69
N ALA A 76 -5.31 -6.94 -1.34
CA ALA A 76 -6.47 -7.05 -2.21
C ALA A 76 -6.24 -8.10 -3.31
N GLU A 77 -5.07 -8.05 -3.97
CA GLU A 77 -4.72 -9.00 -5.02
C GLU A 77 -4.60 -10.43 -4.51
N ARG A 78 -4.03 -10.64 -3.31
CA ARG A 78 -3.99 -11.96 -2.65
C ARG A 78 -5.39 -12.53 -2.43
N CYS A 79 -6.32 -11.72 -1.93
CA CYS A 79 -7.71 -12.12 -1.72
C CYS A 79 -8.39 -12.50 -3.04
N ARG A 80 -8.21 -11.69 -4.09
CA ARG A 80 -8.77 -11.92 -5.43
C ARG A 80 -8.30 -13.24 -6.03
N ARG A 81 -6.99 -13.51 -5.97
CA ARG A 81 -6.39 -14.75 -6.51
C ARG A 81 -6.84 -15.99 -5.76
N ARG A 82 -6.98 -15.88 -4.43
CA ARG A 82 -7.49 -16.97 -3.60
C ARG A 82 -8.94 -17.29 -3.96
N GLU A 83 -9.77 -16.26 -4.08
CA GLU A 83 -11.18 -16.38 -4.46
C GLU A 83 -11.36 -17.04 -5.83
N ALA A 84 -10.52 -16.68 -6.81
CA ALA A 84 -10.57 -17.23 -8.16
C ALA A 84 -10.44 -18.76 -8.23
N VAL A 85 -9.80 -19.39 -7.23
CA VAL A 85 -9.67 -20.86 -7.12
C VAL A 85 -10.38 -21.43 -5.90
N GLN A 86 -11.21 -20.62 -5.21
CA GLN A 86 -11.92 -21.01 -3.99
C GLN A 86 -11.01 -21.58 -2.90
N ALA A 87 -9.75 -21.11 -2.82
CA ALA A 87 -8.81 -21.60 -1.82
C ALA A 87 -9.19 -21.12 -0.41
N GLU A 88 -9.09 -22.00 0.57
CA GLU A 88 -9.34 -21.67 1.97
C GLU A 88 -8.37 -20.61 2.52
N PRO A 89 -8.75 -19.86 3.56
CA PRO A 89 -7.84 -18.97 4.25
C PRO A 89 -6.61 -19.72 4.79
N GLY A 90 -5.42 -19.18 4.52
CA GLY A 90 -4.17 -19.79 4.95
C GLY A 90 -3.62 -20.86 4.01
N THR A 91 -4.35 -21.25 2.94
CA THR A 91 -3.81 -22.14 1.90
C THR A 91 -2.47 -21.58 1.40
N PRO A 92 -1.40 -22.40 1.44
CA PRO A 92 -0.09 -21.97 0.98
C PRO A 92 -0.08 -21.75 -0.53
N CYS A 93 0.91 -21.00 -1.00
CA CYS A 93 1.16 -20.91 -2.43
C CYS A 93 1.59 -22.27 -3.01
N VAL A 94 1.56 -22.43 -4.33
CA VAL A 94 2.15 -23.58 -5.05
C VAL A 94 3.61 -23.85 -4.68
N CYS A 95 4.35 -22.81 -4.26
CA CYS A 95 5.71 -22.94 -3.73
C CYS A 95 5.78 -23.40 -2.27
N ARG A 96 4.64 -23.78 -1.68
CA ARG A 96 4.44 -24.22 -0.28
C ARG A 96 4.72 -23.17 0.80
N HIS A 97 5.16 -21.97 0.43
CA HIS A 97 5.33 -20.87 1.37
C HIS A 97 4.04 -20.13 1.65
N SER A 98 4.00 -19.49 2.82
CA SER A 98 2.89 -18.61 3.20
C SER A 98 2.68 -17.50 2.15
N PRO A 99 1.42 -17.18 1.80
CA PRO A 99 1.11 -16.01 0.97
C PRO A 99 1.68 -14.71 1.55
N ALA A 100 1.87 -14.64 2.88
CA ALA A 100 2.48 -13.50 3.55
C ALA A 100 3.96 -13.27 3.18
N THR A 101 4.67 -14.33 2.79
CA THR A 101 6.08 -14.30 2.36
C THR A 101 6.26 -13.72 0.95
N HIS A 102 5.17 -13.55 0.20
CA HIS A 102 5.23 -12.94 -1.14
C HIS A 102 5.38 -11.42 -1.03
N ALA A 103 5.82 -10.79 -2.12
CA ALA A 103 6.10 -9.35 -2.17
C ALA A 103 4.96 -8.51 -1.57
N ARG A 104 5.35 -7.47 -0.83
CA ARG A 104 4.40 -6.52 -0.21
C ARG A 104 3.89 -5.46 -1.19
N ARG A 105 4.46 -5.41 -2.40
CA ARG A 105 4.09 -4.53 -3.50
C ARG A 105 3.92 -5.38 -4.76
N LEU A 106 2.95 -5.02 -5.59
CA LEU A 106 2.80 -5.59 -6.93
C LEU A 106 3.98 -5.18 -7.81
N THR A 107 4.51 -6.12 -8.58
CA THR A 107 5.44 -5.76 -9.66
C THR A 107 4.71 -4.94 -10.73
N ALA A 108 5.45 -4.34 -11.67
CA ALA A 108 4.87 -3.66 -12.82
C ALA A 108 3.92 -4.56 -13.64
N GLN A 109 4.14 -5.88 -13.62
CA GLN A 109 3.31 -6.88 -14.28
C GLN A 109 2.18 -7.43 -13.38
N GLY A 110 1.93 -6.82 -12.21
CA GLY A 110 0.89 -7.26 -11.27
C GLY A 110 1.23 -8.56 -10.53
N LYS A 111 2.51 -8.95 -10.49
CA LYS A 111 2.95 -10.19 -9.83
C LYS A 111 3.28 -9.96 -8.37
N LEU A 112 3.20 -11.04 -7.60
CA LEU A 112 3.59 -11.12 -6.20
C LEU A 112 4.63 -12.25 -6.05
N PRO A 113 5.91 -12.04 -6.39
CA PRO A 113 6.92 -13.09 -6.26
C PRO A 113 7.16 -13.49 -4.80
N CYS A 114 7.52 -14.74 -4.58
CA CYS A 114 7.92 -15.22 -3.26
C CYS A 114 9.28 -14.62 -2.87
N ARG A 115 9.41 -14.16 -1.62
CA ARG A 115 10.67 -13.59 -1.10
C ARG A 115 11.45 -14.53 -0.20
N HIS A 116 11.09 -15.82 -0.18
CA HIS A 116 11.86 -16.82 0.55
C HIS A 116 13.17 -17.10 -0.19
N ASP A 117 14.28 -17.19 0.54
CA ASP A 117 15.60 -17.39 -0.06
C ASP A 117 15.64 -18.71 -0.85
N GLY A 118 16.16 -18.64 -2.08
CA GLY A 118 16.21 -19.78 -3.00
C GLY A 118 14.87 -20.17 -3.65
N CYS A 119 13.76 -19.48 -3.36
CA CYS A 119 12.47 -19.77 -3.98
C CYS A 119 12.35 -19.09 -5.36
N GLY A 120 12.20 -19.90 -6.42
CA GLY A 120 12.00 -19.41 -7.80
C GLY A 120 10.55 -19.02 -8.16
N CYS A 121 9.65 -18.93 -7.19
CA CYS A 121 8.24 -18.63 -7.43
C CYS A 121 8.06 -17.17 -7.84
N THR A 122 7.83 -16.93 -9.13
CA THR A 122 7.75 -15.59 -9.72
C THR A 122 6.41 -14.90 -9.48
N ASP A 123 5.39 -15.65 -9.03
CA ASP A 123 4.06 -15.10 -8.77
C ASP A 123 3.25 -15.95 -7.79
N LEU A 124 2.38 -15.31 -7.02
CA LEU A 124 1.50 -15.97 -6.06
C LEU A 124 0.39 -16.73 -6.79
N SER A 125 0.45 -18.06 -6.75
CA SER A 125 -0.62 -18.94 -7.22
C SER A 125 -1.06 -19.91 -6.13
N PHE A 126 -2.31 -20.33 -6.21
CA PHE A 126 -2.94 -21.35 -5.36
C PHE A 126 -3.31 -22.55 -6.25
N VAL A 127 -3.29 -23.77 -5.69
CA VAL A 127 -3.78 -25.00 -6.33
C VAL A 127 -5.09 -25.46 -5.70
#